data_AF-A0A1Q7AIH7-F1
#
_entry.id   AF-A0A1Q7AIH7-F1
#
_cell.length_a   1.000
_cell.length_b   1.000
_cell.length_c   1.000
_cell.angle_alpha   90.00
_cell.angle_beta   90.00
_cell.angle_gamma   90.00
#
_symmetry.space_group_name_H-M   'P 1'
#
loop_
_entity.id
_entity.type
_entity.pdbx_description
1 polymer ?
#
loop_
_entity_poly.entity_id
_entity_poly.type
_entity_poly.pdbx_seq_one_letter_code
_entity_poly.pdbx_strand_id
1 'polypeptide(L)'
;QAPALQRPAHEDTEAWETYWKAQGEPWRTEPEIEPERQKYLAERRSITPDIWKGIYPFKDIKLNRADIEWLLATHESGGVQGPVDWSDNSQRERKGLDLRGADLRQEHLHGLPLACLLGGLKANEWLQASQEQRRMAALHLESANLSFANLQGAYLASAYLERADLFSAHLERADFYEANLEGTYLRKAHLEGASLRGTFCNVATNLSDVHLGNEEFGFAFLSYTHWSEANLSLVNWAQIKELGDEYEAKQPNTWYGQVKNKQDWLRGYQRAVQANRQLATALQNQGLNEDAARFAYRAQNLQRAVFFLERKPASYLFSLFLDLLAGHGYKPWRSFVAYLMVIITFATGYYVIGHAVGPAMSPLGSFVFSMTSFHGRGFFPGGIGLDDPLTALAALEAFVGLLLEVTLIATLTQRLFRK
;
A
#
# COMPACT_ATOMS: atom_id res chain seq x y z
N GLN A 1 10.22 -31.10 -40.55
CA GLN A 1 9.01 -31.25 -39.71
C GLN A 1 9.36 -32.29 -38.65
N ALA A 2 9.42 -31.89 -37.38
CA ALA A 2 9.51 -32.88 -36.31
C ALA A 2 8.24 -33.75 -36.36
N PRO A 3 8.33 -35.08 -36.13
CA PRO A 3 7.14 -35.93 -36.12
C PRO A 3 6.15 -35.37 -35.10
N ALA A 4 4.88 -35.23 -35.51
CA ALA A 4 3.81 -34.86 -34.59
C ALA A 4 3.77 -35.94 -33.49
N LEU A 5 4.06 -35.54 -32.26
CA LEU A 5 3.99 -36.44 -31.11
C LEU A 5 2.57 -37.00 -31.01
N GLN A 6 2.45 -38.30 -30.80
CA GLN A 6 1.15 -38.93 -30.60
C GLN A 6 0.59 -38.53 -29.23
N ARG A 7 -0.71 -38.24 -29.17
CA ARG A 7 -1.37 -37.91 -27.91
C ARG A 7 -1.27 -39.07 -26.91
N PRO A 8 -0.91 -38.82 -25.64
CA PRO A 8 -0.87 -39.85 -24.60
C PRO A 8 -2.25 -40.43 -24.29
N ALA A 9 -2.26 -41.55 -23.56
CA ALA A 9 -3.48 -42.07 -22.96
C ALA A 9 -4.01 -41.10 -21.88
N HIS A 10 -5.33 -41.02 -21.71
CA HIS A 10 -5.97 -40.05 -20.82
C HIS A 10 -5.55 -40.17 -19.34
N GLU A 11 -5.15 -41.38 -18.90
CA GLU A 11 -4.79 -41.64 -17.49
C GLU A 11 -3.33 -41.35 -17.15
N ASP A 12 -2.48 -41.03 -18.14
CA ASP A 12 -1.03 -40.87 -17.95
C ASP A 12 -0.62 -39.40 -17.88
N THR A 13 -0.72 -38.80 -16.69
CA THR A 13 -0.42 -37.39 -16.43
C THR A 13 1.03 -37.02 -16.77
N GLU A 14 2.01 -37.88 -16.48
CA GLU A 14 3.44 -37.61 -16.76
C GLU A 14 3.72 -37.57 -18.28
N ALA A 15 3.06 -38.46 -19.04
CA ALA A 15 3.13 -38.42 -20.49
C ALA A 15 2.47 -37.16 -21.07
N TRP A 16 1.37 -36.66 -20.49
CA TRP A 16 0.73 -35.40 -20.90
C TRP A 16 1.62 -34.19 -20.63
N GLU A 17 2.25 -34.10 -19.47
CA GLU A 17 3.24 -33.04 -19.17
C GLU A 17 4.38 -33.02 -20.20
N THR A 18 4.91 -34.21 -20.53
CA THR A 18 5.97 -34.35 -21.53
C THR A 18 5.49 -33.93 -22.91
N TYR A 19 4.28 -34.32 -23.28
CA TYR A 19 3.65 -33.96 -24.55
C TYR A 19 3.48 -32.44 -24.68
N TRP A 20 2.90 -31.78 -23.68
CA TRP A 20 2.67 -30.34 -23.69
C TRP A 20 3.95 -29.53 -23.69
N LYS A 21 4.95 -29.96 -22.91
CA LYS A 21 6.28 -29.35 -22.93
C LYS A 21 6.91 -29.38 -24.33
N ALA A 22 6.75 -30.49 -25.06
CA ALA A 22 7.22 -30.59 -26.44
C ALA A 22 6.42 -29.73 -27.44
N GLN A 23 5.17 -29.37 -27.11
CA GLN A 23 4.37 -28.40 -27.87
C GLN A 23 4.68 -26.94 -27.52
N GLY A 24 5.56 -26.67 -26.54
CA GLY A 24 5.86 -25.32 -26.08
C GLY A 24 4.83 -24.76 -25.09
N GLU A 25 3.98 -25.61 -24.51
CA GLU A 25 2.97 -25.25 -23.50
C GLU A 25 3.30 -25.92 -22.15
N PRO A 26 4.50 -25.71 -21.56
CA PRO A 26 4.98 -26.48 -20.40
C PRO A 26 4.16 -26.27 -19.10
N TRP A 27 3.21 -25.34 -19.12
CA TRP A 27 2.30 -25.05 -18.03
C TRP A 27 1.02 -25.90 -18.07
N ARG A 28 0.79 -26.65 -19.16
CA ARG A 28 -0.32 -27.60 -19.26
C ARG A 28 0.08 -28.96 -18.70
N THR A 29 -0.81 -29.55 -17.92
CA THR A 29 -0.60 -30.85 -17.27
C THR A 29 -1.78 -31.79 -17.47
N GLU A 30 -2.97 -31.27 -17.74
CA GLU A 30 -4.16 -32.09 -17.88
C GLU A 30 -4.29 -32.69 -19.29
N PRO A 31 -5.00 -33.82 -19.44
CA PRO A 31 -5.45 -34.30 -20.74
C PRO A 31 -6.24 -33.22 -21.49
N GLU A 32 -6.12 -33.23 -22.82
CA GLU A 32 -6.91 -32.35 -23.66
C GLU A 32 -8.41 -32.63 -23.48
N ILE A 33 -9.21 -31.59 -23.24
CA ILE A 33 -10.65 -31.73 -23.04
C ILE A 33 -11.36 -32.24 -24.30
N GLU A 34 -12.47 -32.95 -24.12
CA GLU A 34 -13.24 -33.53 -25.23
C GLU A 34 -13.78 -32.47 -26.21
N PRO A 35 -13.89 -32.77 -27.52
CA PRO A 35 -14.33 -31.81 -28.54
C PRO A 35 -15.69 -31.15 -28.25
N GLU A 36 -16.61 -31.86 -27.60
CA GLU A 36 -17.90 -31.30 -27.18
C GLU A 36 -17.73 -30.20 -26.12
N ARG A 37 -16.82 -30.41 -25.16
CA ARG A 37 -16.49 -29.41 -24.13
C ARG A 37 -15.78 -28.21 -24.75
N GLN A 38 -14.85 -28.44 -25.68
CA GLN A 38 -14.18 -27.36 -26.43
C GLN A 38 -15.20 -26.48 -27.16
N LYS A 39 -16.15 -27.10 -27.89
CA LYS A 39 -17.20 -26.38 -28.59
C LYS A 39 -18.07 -25.56 -27.64
N TYR A 40 -18.50 -26.15 -26.52
CA TYR A 40 -19.26 -25.46 -25.49
C TYR A 40 -18.51 -24.24 -24.94
N LEU A 41 -17.24 -24.40 -24.55
CA LEU A 41 -16.43 -23.31 -24.02
C LEU A 41 -16.16 -22.21 -25.07
N ALA A 42 -15.97 -22.58 -26.34
CA ALA A 42 -15.86 -21.62 -27.44
C ALA A 42 -17.13 -20.78 -27.62
N GLU A 43 -18.30 -21.42 -27.60
CA GLU A 43 -19.59 -20.75 -27.67
C GLU A 43 -19.79 -19.81 -26.48
N ARG A 44 -19.43 -20.24 -25.26
CA ARG A 44 -19.47 -19.40 -24.06
C ARG A 44 -18.53 -18.19 -24.15
N ARG A 45 -17.28 -18.40 -24.58
CA ARG A 45 -16.28 -17.33 -24.75
C ARG A 45 -16.69 -16.28 -25.79
N SER A 46 -17.51 -16.65 -26.77
CA SER A 46 -18.02 -15.74 -27.80
C SER A 46 -19.08 -14.75 -27.30
N ILE A 47 -19.61 -14.95 -26.08
CA ILE A 47 -20.59 -14.06 -25.46
C ILE A 47 -19.91 -12.73 -25.11
N THR A 48 -20.40 -11.64 -25.70
CA THR A 48 -19.97 -10.28 -25.33
C THR A 48 -20.41 -9.95 -23.90
N PRO A 49 -19.49 -9.62 -22.97
CA PRO A 49 -19.85 -9.26 -21.61
C PRO A 49 -20.71 -7.98 -21.55
N ASP A 50 -21.73 -7.97 -20.71
CA ASP A 50 -22.60 -6.81 -20.43
C ASP A 50 -22.82 -6.70 -18.92
N ILE A 51 -22.10 -5.78 -18.29
CA ILE A 51 -22.07 -5.57 -16.83
C ILE A 51 -23.42 -5.13 -16.30
N TRP A 52 -24.14 -4.30 -17.06
CA TRP A 52 -25.43 -3.75 -16.65
C TRP A 52 -26.48 -4.85 -16.53
N LYS A 53 -26.37 -5.86 -17.39
CA LYS A 53 -27.21 -7.07 -17.38
C LYS A 53 -26.60 -8.24 -16.61
N GLY A 54 -25.40 -8.09 -16.06
CA GLY A 54 -24.69 -9.16 -15.34
C GLY A 54 -24.37 -10.36 -16.21
N ILE A 55 -24.08 -10.14 -17.50
CA ILE A 55 -23.73 -11.18 -18.49
C ILE A 55 -22.21 -11.28 -18.56
N TYR A 56 -21.67 -12.45 -18.22
CA TYR A 56 -20.26 -12.79 -18.39
C TYR A 56 -20.12 -14.18 -19.04
N PRO A 57 -19.05 -14.44 -19.81
CA PRO A 57 -18.87 -15.68 -20.55
C PRO A 57 -19.00 -16.95 -19.70
N PHE A 58 -18.43 -16.93 -18.49
CA PHE A 58 -18.39 -18.11 -17.62
C PHE A 58 -19.11 -17.95 -16.29
N LYS A 59 -19.99 -16.94 -16.18
CA LYS A 59 -20.79 -16.74 -14.97
C LYS A 59 -21.55 -18.02 -14.57
N ASP A 60 -21.43 -18.41 -13.31
CA ASP A 60 -22.05 -19.57 -12.68
C ASP A 60 -21.64 -20.93 -13.31
N ILE A 61 -20.54 -20.95 -14.08
CA ILE A 61 -20.00 -22.18 -14.69
C ILE A 61 -18.85 -22.70 -13.84
N LYS A 62 -18.94 -23.98 -13.43
CA LYS A 62 -17.83 -24.74 -12.88
C LYS A 62 -16.84 -25.07 -13.99
N LEU A 63 -15.62 -24.54 -13.86
CA LEU A 63 -14.49 -24.83 -14.75
C LEU A 63 -13.47 -25.64 -13.96
N ASN A 64 -12.85 -26.63 -14.61
CA ASN A 64 -11.74 -27.38 -14.04
C ASN A 64 -10.39 -26.92 -14.62
N ARG A 65 -9.27 -27.45 -14.10
CA ARG A 65 -7.93 -27.13 -14.60
C ARG A 65 -7.81 -27.31 -16.13
N ALA A 66 -8.28 -28.41 -16.68
CA ALA A 66 -8.20 -28.71 -18.11
C ALA A 66 -8.98 -27.69 -18.98
N ASP A 67 -10.15 -27.25 -18.51
CA ASP A 67 -10.93 -26.18 -19.15
C ASP A 67 -10.12 -24.87 -19.21
N ILE A 68 -9.46 -24.49 -18.09
CA ILE A 68 -8.65 -23.27 -18.01
C ILE A 68 -7.42 -23.39 -18.90
N GLU A 69 -6.74 -24.53 -18.90
CA GLU A 69 -5.57 -24.76 -19.74
C GLU A 69 -5.90 -24.60 -21.23
N TRP A 70 -7.00 -25.22 -21.68
CA TRP A 70 -7.47 -25.10 -23.06
C TRP A 70 -7.93 -23.67 -23.38
N LEU A 71 -8.64 -23.01 -22.45
CA LEU A 71 -9.08 -21.63 -22.63
C LEU A 71 -7.89 -20.68 -22.77
N LEU A 72 -6.81 -20.87 -22.01
CA LEU A 72 -5.57 -20.09 -22.12
C LEU A 72 -4.85 -20.36 -23.45
N ALA A 73 -4.69 -21.63 -23.84
CA ALA A 73 -4.01 -22.03 -25.07
C ALA A 73 -4.71 -21.48 -26.32
N THR A 74 -6.04 -21.38 -26.27
CA THR A 74 -6.87 -20.90 -27.38
C THR A 74 -7.32 -19.45 -27.21
N HIS A 75 -6.87 -18.75 -26.16
CA HIS A 75 -7.23 -17.35 -25.94
C HIS A 75 -6.56 -16.47 -26.99
N GLU A 76 -7.31 -15.57 -27.61
CA GLU A 76 -6.78 -14.66 -28.62
C GLU A 76 -7.04 -13.21 -28.18
N SER A 77 -5.96 -12.42 -28.12
CA SER A 77 -6.05 -11.00 -27.78
C SER A 77 -4.89 -10.25 -28.41
N GLY A 78 -5.20 -9.13 -29.07
CA GLY A 78 -4.18 -8.30 -29.73
C GLY A 78 -3.49 -8.98 -30.92
N GLY A 79 -4.17 -9.92 -31.59
CA GLY A 79 -3.61 -10.69 -32.71
C GLY A 79 -2.61 -11.78 -32.31
N VAL A 80 -2.51 -12.09 -31.01
CA VAL A 80 -1.65 -13.14 -30.47
C VAL A 80 -2.51 -14.16 -29.74
N GLN A 81 -2.30 -15.44 -30.06
CA GLN A 81 -2.90 -16.58 -29.39
C GLN A 81 -2.06 -17.01 -28.18
N GLY A 82 -2.71 -17.45 -27.10
CA GLY A 82 -2.09 -17.96 -25.89
C GLY A 82 -2.19 -16.99 -24.71
N PRO A 83 -1.65 -17.39 -23.54
CA PRO A 83 -1.63 -16.54 -22.34
C PRO A 83 -0.85 -15.24 -22.57
N VAL A 84 -1.06 -14.28 -21.68
CA VAL A 84 -0.29 -13.02 -21.68
C VAL A 84 1.08 -13.29 -21.08
N ASP A 85 2.15 -13.03 -21.84
CA ASP A 85 3.50 -13.02 -21.28
C ASP A 85 3.79 -11.65 -20.66
N TRP A 86 3.72 -11.57 -19.33
CA TRP A 86 3.94 -10.32 -18.61
C TRP A 86 5.39 -9.81 -18.67
N SER A 87 6.36 -10.69 -18.97
CA SER A 87 7.76 -10.28 -19.13
C SER A 87 7.96 -9.42 -20.38
N ASP A 88 7.11 -9.60 -21.38
CA ASP A 88 7.04 -8.76 -22.57
C ASP A 88 6.15 -7.54 -22.33
N ASN A 89 6.79 -6.36 -22.23
CA ASN A 89 6.10 -5.09 -22.02
C ASN A 89 5.01 -4.81 -23.07
N SER A 90 5.18 -5.28 -24.31
CA SER A 90 4.20 -5.07 -25.39
C SER A 90 2.92 -5.87 -25.17
N GLN A 91 2.98 -6.95 -24.38
CA GLN A 91 1.83 -7.82 -24.12
C GLN A 91 1.01 -7.40 -22.91
N ARG A 92 1.52 -6.51 -22.05
CA ARG A 92 0.82 -6.06 -20.83
C ARG A 92 -0.50 -5.34 -21.09
N GLU A 93 -0.70 -4.84 -22.31
CA GLU A 93 -1.97 -4.23 -22.75
C GLU A 93 -2.98 -5.26 -23.30
N ARG A 94 -2.55 -6.52 -23.55
CA ARG A 94 -3.45 -7.59 -23.98
C ARG A 94 -4.49 -7.85 -22.91
N LYS A 95 -5.72 -8.15 -23.34
CA LYS A 95 -6.76 -8.60 -22.42
C LYS A 95 -6.44 -10.04 -22.04
N GLY A 96 -6.28 -10.31 -20.74
CA GLY A 96 -6.20 -11.69 -20.25
C GLY A 96 -7.54 -12.43 -20.39
N LEU A 97 -7.56 -13.66 -19.90
CA LEU A 97 -8.75 -14.51 -19.93
C LEU A 97 -9.86 -13.90 -19.05
N ASP A 98 -11.10 -13.83 -19.56
CA ASP A 98 -12.25 -13.34 -18.79
C ASP A 98 -12.95 -14.50 -18.10
N LEU A 99 -12.82 -14.56 -16.77
CA LEU A 99 -13.42 -15.58 -15.90
C LEU A 99 -14.39 -14.97 -14.89
N ARG A 100 -14.90 -13.75 -15.13
CA ARG A 100 -15.85 -13.11 -14.21
C ARG A 100 -17.06 -14.00 -13.93
N GLY A 101 -17.36 -14.17 -12.65
CA GLY A 101 -18.47 -14.99 -12.15
C GLY A 101 -18.27 -16.50 -12.26
N ALA A 102 -17.11 -16.99 -12.73
CA ALA A 102 -16.86 -18.41 -12.83
C ALA A 102 -16.66 -19.07 -11.45
N ASP A 103 -16.92 -20.37 -11.38
CA ASP A 103 -16.66 -21.20 -10.22
C ASP A 103 -15.37 -22.01 -10.42
N LEU A 104 -14.34 -21.68 -9.65
CA LEU A 104 -13.04 -22.35 -9.59
C LEU A 104 -12.72 -22.83 -8.15
N ARG A 105 -13.74 -23.01 -7.31
CA ARG A 105 -13.56 -23.46 -5.93
C ARG A 105 -12.85 -24.81 -5.88
N GLN A 106 -11.84 -24.94 -5.02
CA GLN A 106 -11.07 -26.19 -4.85
C GLN A 106 -10.30 -26.65 -6.10
N GLU A 107 -10.16 -25.83 -7.14
CA GLU A 107 -9.44 -26.23 -8.35
C GLU A 107 -7.92 -26.12 -8.20
N HIS A 108 -7.20 -26.97 -8.92
CA HIS A 108 -5.74 -26.98 -8.98
C HIS A 108 -5.23 -26.08 -10.10
N LEU A 109 -4.96 -24.81 -9.80
CA LEU A 109 -4.48 -23.79 -10.74
C LEU A 109 -2.98 -23.48 -10.56
N HIS A 110 -2.26 -24.37 -9.89
CA HIS A 110 -0.83 -24.27 -9.62
C HIS A 110 -0.03 -23.97 -10.90
N GLY A 111 0.84 -22.96 -10.83
CA GLY A 111 1.78 -22.61 -11.89
C GLY A 111 1.17 -22.04 -13.19
N LEU A 112 -0.15 -21.83 -13.27
CA LEU A 112 -0.77 -21.38 -14.51
C LEU A 112 -0.42 -19.92 -14.88
N PRO A 113 -0.23 -19.61 -16.18
CA PRO A 113 0.05 -18.25 -16.66
C PRO A 113 -1.24 -17.43 -16.82
N LEU A 114 -1.78 -16.97 -15.69
CA LEU A 114 -3.01 -16.20 -15.56
C LEU A 114 -2.78 -14.67 -15.54
N ALA A 115 -1.71 -14.18 -16.16
CA ALA A 115 -1.42 -12.74 -16.20
C ALA A 115 -2.56 -11.97 -16.89
N CYS A 116 -2.86 -10.77 -16.38
CA CYS A 116 -3.99 -9.93 -16.80
C CYS A 116 -5.38 -10.59 -16.70
N LEU A 117 -5.54 -11.69 -15.95
CA LEU A 117 -6.83 -12.37 -15.76
C LEU A 117 -7.91 -11.36 -15.34
N LEU A 118 -9.08 -11.46 -15.96
CA LEU A 118 -10.25 -10.67 -15.60
C LEU A 118 -11.20 -11.54 -14.78
N GLY A 119 -11.04 -11.53 -13.46
CA GLY A 119 -11.89 -12.23 -12.48
C GLY A 119 -12.77 -11.30 -11.65
N GLY A 120 -12.75 -10.00 -11.93
CA GLY A 120 -13.56 -8.97 -11.27
C GLY A 120 -13.75 -7.76 -12.17
N LEU A 121 -14.49 -6.76 -11.70
CA LEU A 121 -14.70 -5.52 -12.45
C LEU A 121 -13.44 -4.65 -12.45
N LYS A 122 -13.15 -3.99 -13.58
CA LYS A 122 -12.12 -2.95 -13.65
C LYS A 122 -12.57 -1.71 -12.87
N ALA A 123 -11.64 -0.87 -12.42
CA ALA A 123 -12.00 0.27 -11.57
C ALA A 123 -12.99 1.27 -12.20
N ASN A 124 -13.03 1.47 -13.52
CA ASN A 124 -14.05 2.30 -14.19
C ASN A 124 -15.44 1.65 -14.22
N GLU A 125 -15.49 0.32 -14.35
CA GLU A 125 -16.70 -0.49 -14.28
C GLU A 125 -17.23 -0.53 -12.84
N TRP A 126 -16.33 -0.73 -11.88
CA TRP A 126 -16.61 -0.80 -10.45
C TRP A 126 -17.35 0.43 -9.92
N LEU A 127 -16.86 1.64 -10.28
CA LEU A 127 -17.44 2.91 -9.82
C LEU A 127 -18.90 3.10 -10.25
N GLN A 128 -19.31 2.43 -11.33
CA GLN A 128 -20.65 2.54 -11.91
C GLN A 128 -21.55 1.35 -11.54
N ALA A 129 -20.95 0.24 -11.12
CA ALA A 129 -21.66 -0.99 -10.79
C ALA A 129 -22.34 -0.93 -9.41
N SER A 130 -23.53 -1.51 -9.32
CA SER A 130 -24.21 -1.80 -8.06
C SER A 130 -23.49 -2.93 -7.29
N GLN A 131 -23.83 -3.10 -6.00
CA GLN A 131 -23.30 -4.20 -5.20
C GLN A 131 -23.61 -5.57 -5.82
N GLU A 132 -24.82 -5.76 -6.35
CA GLU A 132 -25.21 -7.02 -7.01
C GLU A 132 -24.40 -7.25 -8.30
N GLN A 133 -24.15 -6.21 -9.09
CA GLN A 133 -23.32 -6.34 -10.30
C GLN A 133 -21.87 -6.71 -10.01
N ARG A 134 -21.30 -6.16 -8.92
CA ARG A 134 -19.97 -6.54 -8.43
C ARG A 134 -19.96 -8.00 -7.98
N ARG A 135 -20.96 -8.42 -7.21
CA ARG A 135 -21.11 -9.81 -6.75
C ARG A 135 -21.23 -10.81 -7.90
N MET A 136 -22.01 -10.48 -8.93
CA MET A 136 -22.17 -11.34 -10.12
C MET A 136 -20.88 -11.45 -10.96
N ALA A 137 -19.98 -10.48 -10.87
CA ALA A 137 -18.71 -10.49 -11.60
C ALA A 137 -17.59 -11.21 -10.82
N ALA A 138 -17.76 -11.36 -9.50
CA ALA A 138 -16.74 -11.91 -8.62
C ALA A 138 -16.38 -13.34 -9.01
N LEU A 139 -15.09 -13.59 -9.18
CA LEU A 139 -14.56 -14.93 -9.40
C LEU A 139 -14.50 -15.70 -8.09
N HIS A 140 -14.96 -16.95 -8.12
CA HIS A 140 -14.96 -17.87 -6.98
C HIS A 140 -13.72 -18.77 -7.00
N LEU A 141 -12.78 -18.53 -6.09
CA LEU A 141 -11.50 -19.24 -5.92
C LEU A 141 -11.36 -19.83 -4.52
N GLU A 142 -12.46 -19.99 -3.78
CA GLU A 142 -12.44 -20.48 -2.41
C GLU A 142 -11.74 -21.86 -2.36
N SER A 143 -10.71 -21.97 -1.54
CA SER A 143 -9.86 -23.18 -1.39
C SER A 143 -9.16 -23.64 -2.69
N ALA A 144 -9.07 -22.81 -3.72
CA ALA A 144 -8.30 -23.12 -4.94
C ALA A 144 -6.79 -23.13 -4.65
N ASN A 145 -6.05 -23.98 -5.34
CA ASN A 145 -4.59 -23.97 -5.30
C ASN A 145 -4.05 -23.12 -6.46
N LEU A 146 -3.61 -21.90 -6.16
CA LEU A 146 -2.96 -20.95 -7.07
C LEU A 146 -1.46 -20.80 -6.75
N SER A 147 -0.87 -21.76 -6.03
CA SER A 147 0.55 -21.69 -5.68
C SER A 147 1.40 -21.57 -6.95
N PHE A 148 2.39 -20.67 -6.92
CA PHE A 148 3.26 -20.36 -8.07
C PHE A 148 2.54 -19.87 -9.35
N ALA A 149 1.23 -19.61 -9.31
CA ALA A 149 0.52 -19.08 -10.48
C ALA A 149 1.03 -17.67 -10.81
N ASN A 150 1.06 -17.34 -12.10
CA ASN A 150 1.32 -15.98 -12.54
C ASN A 150 0.00 -15.24 -12.72
N LEU A 151 -0.30 -14.30 -11.84
CA LEU A 151 -1.49 -13.47 -11.80
C LEU A 151 -1.11 -11.97 -11.89
N GLN A 152 0.05 -11.66 -12.49
CA GLN A 152 0.52 -10.30 -12.64
C GLN A 152 -0.50 -9.44 -13.38
N GLY A 153 -0.84 -8.29 -12.79
CA GLY A 153 -1.86 -7.38 -13.32
C GLY A 153 -3.28 -7.95 -13.39
N ALA A 154 -3.58 -9.08 -12.73
CA ALA A 154 -4.92 -9.62 -12.70
C ALA A 154 -5.91 -8.68 -12.00
N TYR A 155 -7.14 -8.64 -12.51
CA TYR A 155 -8.27 -7.93 -11.91
C TYR A 155 -9.10 -8.91 -11.10
N LEU A 156 -9.00 -8.86 -9.78
CA LEU A 156 -9.63 -9.74 -8.81
C LEU A 156 -10.49 -8.95 -7.81
N ALA A 157 -10.99 -7.78 -8.21
CA ALA A 157 -11.88 -6.99 -7.35
C ALA A 157 -13.11 -7.81 -6.95
N SER A 158 -13.45 -7.82 -5.66
CA SER A 158 -14.48 -8.67 -5.03
C SER A 158 -14.30 -10.18 -5.16
N ALA A 159 -13.16 -10.69 -5.64
CA ALA A 159 -12.96 -12.13 -5.74
C ALA A 159 -13.03 -12.82 -4.36
N TYR A 160 -13.56 -14.03 -4.36
CA TYR A 160 -13.64 -14.90 -3.19
C TYR A 160 -12.43 -15.83 -3.17
N LEU A 161 -11.48 -15.58 -2.28
CA LEU A 161 -10.19 -16.30 -2.18
C LEU A 161 -10.03 -16.97 -0.81
N GLU A 162 -11.14 -17.18 -0.09
CA GLU A 162 -11.14 -17.76 1.23
C GLU A 162 -10.41 -19.11 1.22
N ARG A 163 -9.37 -19.24 2.05
CA ARG A 163 -8.52 -20.44 2.15
C ARG A 163 -7.80 -20.84 0.85
N ALA A 164 -7.75 -19.99 -0.17
CA ALA A 164 -6.97 -20.25 -1.37
C ALA A 164 -5.47 -20.32 -1.03
N ASP A 165 -4.73 -21.17 -1.75
CA ASP A 165 -3.28 -21.26 -1.65
C ASP A 165 -2.64 -20.36 -2.71
N LEU A 166 -1.98 -19.28 -2.29
CA LEU A 166 -1.23 -18.34 -3.14
C LEU A 166 0.27 -18.40 -2.81
N PHE A 167 0.76 -19.53 -2.29
CA PHE A 167 2.17 -19.71 -1.95
C PHE A 167 3.07 -19.38 -3.15
N SER A 168 3.96 -18.41 -2.97
CA SER A 168 4.88 -17.92 -4.02
C SER A 168 4.20 -17.53 -5.35
N ALA A 169 2.92 -17.16 -5.33
CA ALA A 169 2.23 -16.66 -6.51
C ALA A 169 2.76 -15.27 -6.91
N HIS A 170 2.80 -15.01 -8.22
CA HIS A 170 3.15 -13.71 -8.79
C HIS A 170 1.90 -12.83 -8.90
N LEU A 171 1.76 -11.86 -8.01
CA LEU A 171 0.60 -10.98 -7.88
C LEU A 171 0.96 -9.51 -8.12
N GLU A 172 2.12 -9.25 -8.74
CA GLU A 172 2.63 -7.90 -8.92
C GLU A 172 1.60 -7.09 -9.73
N ARG A 173 1.22 -5.92 -9.18
CA ARG A 173 0.19 -5.03 -9.74
C ARG A 173 -1.21 -5.65 -9.90
N ALA A 174 -1.50 -6.79 -9.29
CA ALA A 174 -2.86 -7.34 -9.26
C ALA A 174 -3.79 -6.44 -8.43
N ASP A 175 -5.07 -6.40 -8.80
CA ASP A 175 -6.10 -5.62 -8.12
C ASP A 175 -7.03 -6.53 -7.30
N PHE A 176 -6.90 -6.49 -5.98
CA PHE A 176 -7.74 -7.19 -5.01
C PHE A 176 -8.75 -6.25 -4.34
N TYR A 177 -9.16 -5.15 -4.98
CA TYR A 177 -10.09 -4.20 -4.36
C TYR A 177 -11.34 -4.91 -3.79
N GLU A 178 -11.56 -4.80 -2.48
CA GLU A 178 -12.65 -5.47 -1.75
C GLU A 178 -12.71 -7.01 -1.92
N ALA A 179 -11.59 -7.68 -2.21
CA ALA A 179 -11.54 -9.14 -2.27
C ALA A 179 -11.55 -9.77 -0.86
N ASN A 180 -12.11 -10.99 -0.75
CA ASN A 180 -12.07 -11.75 0.49
C ASN A 180 -10.83 -12.66 0.55
N LEU A 181 -9.88 -12.33 1.43
CA LEU A 181 -8.61 -13.03 1.64
C LEU A 181 -8.58 -13.80 2.98
N GLU A 182 -9.75 -14.08 3.57
CA GLU A 182 -9.86 -14.76 4.84
C GLU A 182 -9.27 -16.18 4.79
N GLY A 183 -8.27 -16.45 5.62
CA GLY A 183 -7.59 -17.75 5.64
C GLY A 183 -6.71 -18.06 4.42
N THR A 184 -6.51 -17.11 3.51
CA THR A 184 -5.66 -17.30 2.33
C THR A 184 -4.20 -17.49 2.71
N TYR A 185 -3.50 -18.40 2.03
CA TYR A 185 -2.08 -18.67 2.24
C TYR A 185 -1.23 -17.83 1.27
N LEU A 186 -0.77 -16.66 1.71
CA LEU A 186 0.03 -15.72 0.90
C LEU A 186 1.54 -15.85 1.16
N ARG A 187 2.00 -16.94 1.80
CA ARG A 187 3.41 -17.04 2.17
C ARG A 187 4.31 -16.90 0.93
N LYS A 188 5.29 -16.00 0.99
CA LYS A 188 6.21 -15.66 -0.12
C LYS A 188 5.55 -15.12 -1.40
N ALA A 189 4.28 -14.71 -1.35
CA ALA A 189 3.61 -14.13 -2.51
C ALA A 189 4.21 -12.76 -2.88
N HIS A 190 4.26 -12.48 -4.18
CA HIS A 190 4.80 -11.25 -4.75
C HIS A 190 3.67 -10.22 -4.96
N LEU A 191 3.46 -9.33 -4.00
CA LEU A 191 2.37 -8.34 -3.97
C LEU A 191 2.86 -6.92 -4.31
N GLU A 192 4.03 -6.78 -4.94
CA GLU A 192 4.59 -5.48 -5.25
C GLU A 192 3.69 -4.69 -6.23
N GLY A 193 3.29 -3.50 -5.82
CA GLY A 193 2.32 -2.68 -6.56
C GLY A 193 0.87 -3.19 -6.55
N ALA A 194 0.57 -4.32 -5.87
CA ALA A 194 -0.78 -4.86 -5.80
C ALA A 194 -1.71 -3.96 -4.98
N SER A 195 -2.97 -3.90 -5.36
CA SER A 195 -4.00 -3.16 -4.62
C SER A 195 -4.72 -4.09 -3.65
N LEU A 196 -4.38 -4.02 -2.36
CA LEU A 196 -5.08 -4.74 -1.27
C LEU A 196 -6.15 -3.87 -0.59
N ARG A 197 -6.58 -2.81 -1.26
CA ARG A 197 -7.52 -1.84 -0.71
C ARG A 197 -8.86 -2.49 -0.39
N GLY A 198 -9.37 -2.28 0.80
CA GLY A 198 -10.66 -2.84 1.21
C GLY A 198 -10.69 -4.36 1.36
N THR A 199 -9.55 -5.05 1.23
CA THR A 199 -9.50 -6.52 1.38
C THR A 199 -9.86 -6.96 2.80
N PHE A 200 -10.39 -8.17 2.91
CA PHE A 200 -10.74 -8.80 4.18
C PHE A 200 -9.75 -9.90 4.51
N CYS A 201 -8.93 -9.68 5.53
CA CYS A 201 -8.05 -10.68 6.11
C CYS A 201 -8.57 -11.08 7.50
N ASN A 202 -8.15 -12.23 8.00
CA ASN A 202 -8.41 -12.64 9.38
C ASN A 202 -7.18 -13.31 10.00
N VAL A 203 -7.32 -13.79 11.24
CA VAL A 203 -6.27 -14.50 11.98
C VAL A 203 -5.66 -15.69 11.22
N ALA A 204 -6.39 -16.32 10.30
CA ALA A 204 -5.91 -17.45 9.52
C ALA A 204 -5.17 -17.04 8.23
N THR A 205 -5.24 -15.77 7.81
CA THR A 205 -4.53 -15.26 6.63
C THR A 205 -3.02 -15.26 6.90
N ASN A 206 -2.25 -16.01 6.09
CA ASN A 206 -0.81 -16.17 6.28
C ASN A 206 -0.02 -15.20 5.40
N LEU A 207 0.57 -14.18 6.03
CA LEU A 207 1.36 -13.13 5.36
C LEU A 207 2.87 -13.30 5.53
N SER A 208 3.35 -14.51 5.85
CA SER A 208 4.78 -14.74 6.09
C SER A 208 5.60 -14.48 4.83
N ASP A 209 6.67 -13.71 4.95
CA ASP A 209 7.62 -13.48 3.86
C ASP A 209 6.99 -12.85 2.60
N VAL A 210 5.83 -12.19 2.70
CA VAL A 210 5.21 -11.49 1.54
C VAL A 210 6.10 -10.35 1.06
N HIS A 211 6.14 -10.13 -0.24
CA HIS A 211 6.83 -8.99 -0.83
C HIS A 211 5.82 -7.89 -1.14
N LEU A 212 5.85 -6.79 -0.38
CA LEU A 212 4.86 -5.71 -0.51
C LEU A 212 5.35 -4.52 -1.31
N GLY A 213 6.61 -4.48 -1.73
CA GLY A 213 7.03 -3.47 -2.68
C GLY A 213 8.52 -3.44 -2.99
N ASN A 214 8.81 -2.99 -4.21
CA ASN A 214 10.15 -2.75 -4.72
C ASN A 214 10.11 -1.63 -5.78
N GLU A 215 11.28 -1.21 -6.27
CA GLU A 215 11.39 -0.12 -7.26
C GLU A 215 10.90 -0.51 -8.67
N GLU A 216 10.84 -1.81 -8.99
CA GLU A 216 10.45 -2.30 -10.31
C GLU A 216 8.92 -2.31 -10.49
N PHE A 217 8.21 -2.91 -9.53
CA PHE A 217 6.76 -3.12 -9.60
C PHE A 217 5.97 -2.09 -8.81
N GLY A 218 6.60 -1.38 -7.87
CA GLY A 218 5.99 -0.39 -6.99
C GLY A 218 5.66 -0.97 -5.61
N PHE A 219 4.81 -0.27 -4.87
CA PHE A 219 4.46 -0.62 -3.48
C PHE A 219 2.97 -0.93 -3.35
N ALA A 220 2.63 -1.87 -2.47
CA ALA A 220 1.26 -2.32 -2.25
C ALA A 220 0.38 -1.21 -1.66
N PHE A 221 -0.88 -1.19 -2.08
CA PHE A 221 -1.89 -0.26 -1.57
C PHE A 221 -2.69 -0.92 -0.46
N LEU A 222 -2.82 -0.24 0.68
CA LEU A 222 -3.35 -0.80 1.93
C LEU A 222 -4.49 0.04 2.54
N SER A 223 -4.95 1.09 1.86
CA SER A 223 -6.10 1.87 2.36
C SER A 223 -7.34 0.98 2.52
N TYR A 224 -8.02 1.11 3.66
CA TYR A 224 -9.23 0.35 4.00
C TYR A 224 -9.04 -1.16 4.16
N THR A 225 -7.80 -1.68 4.17
CA THR A 225 -7.57 -3.11 4.45
C THR A 225 -8.07 -3.49 5.84
N HIS A 226 -8.89 -4.54 5.91
CA HIS A 226 -9.43 -5.11 7.14
C HIS A 226 -8.53 -6.24 7.60
N TRP A 227 -7.64 -5.97 8.55
CA TRP A 227 -6.67 -6.97 9.01
C TRP A 227 -7.29 -8.05 9.92
N SER A 228 -8.36 -7.75 10.65
CA SER A 228 -9.10 -8.67 11.55
C SER A 228 -8.23 -9.71 12.28
N GLU A 229 -7.24 -9.23 13.04
CA GLU A 229 -6.27 -10.06 13.80
C GLU A 229 -5.27 -10.89 12.96
N ALA A 230 -5.17 -10.67 11.65
CA ALA A 230 -4.09 -11.21 10.84
C ALA A 230 -2.72 -10.84 11.43
N ASN A 231 -1.81 -11.80 11.49
CA ASN A 231 -0.51 -11.62 12.14
C ASN A 231 0.42 -10.76 11.28
N LEU A 232 0.57 -9.49 11.64
CA LEU A 232 1.41 -8.52 10.94
C LEU A 232 2.88 -8.62 11.32
N SER A 233 3.24 -9.35 12.40
CA SER A 233 4.64 -9.51 12.82
C SER A 233 5.47 -10.33 11.83
N LEU A 234 4.80 -11.08 10.94
CA LEU A 234 5.42 -11.93 9.92
C LEU A 234 5.79 -11.15 8.64
N VAL A 235 5.40 -9.88 8.56
CA VAL A 235 5.70 -8.99 7.45
C VAL A 235 6.91 -8.12 7.80
N ASN A 236 7.88 -8.03 6.89
CA ASN A 236 9.05 -7.17 7.09
C ASN A 236 8.72 -5.70 6.74
N TRP A 237 7.97 -5.04 7.63
CA TRP A 237 7.59 -3.64 7.46
C TRP A 237 8.80 -2.73 7.31
N ALA A 238 9.92 -3.03 7.96
CA ALA A 238 11.13 -2.22 7.95
C ALA A 238 11.60 -1.90 6.52
N GLN A 239 11.46 -2.86 5.59
CA GLN A 239 11.86 -2.73 4.18
C GLN A 239 10.91 -1.88 3.31
N ILE A 240 9.69 -1.59 3.79
CA ILE A 240 8.68 -0.85 3.02
C ILE A 240 8.96 0.66 3.09
N LYS A 241 9.55 1.19 2.02
CA LYS A 241 9.96 2.61 1.91
C LYS A 241 8.77 3.57 1.89
N GLU A 242 7.70 3.22 1.19
CA GLU A 242 6.42 3.94 1.17
C GLU A 242 5.28 2.97 0.82
N LEU A 243 4.03 3.36 1.07
CA LEU A 243 2.86 2.62 0.58
C LEU A 243 2.51 3.05 -0.84
N GLY A 244 1.87 2.17 -1.60
CA GLY A 244 1.32 2.50 -2.92
C GLY A 244 0.37 3.69 -2.86
N ASP A 245 -0.42 3.80 -1.78
CA ASP A 245 -1.32 4.95 -1.56
C ASP A 245 -0.55 6.28 -1.47
N GLU A 246 0.63 6.29 -0.85
CA GLU A 246 1.49 7.47 -0.76
C GLU A 246 2.10 7.82 -2.10
N TYR A 247 2.61 6.80 -2.80
CA TYR A 247 3.20 6.96 -4.13
C TYR A 247 2.16 7.54 -5.09
N GLU A 248 0.98 6.92 -5.20
CA GLU A 248 -0.12 7.38 -6.04
C GLU A 248 -0.55 8.79 -5.66
N ALA A 249 -0.66 9.12 -4.38
CA ALA A 249 -1.07 10.45 -3.95
C ALA A 249 -0.16 11.56 -4.50
N LYS A 250 1.14 11.30 -4.63
CA LYS A 250 2.17 12.24 -5.12
C LYS A 250 2.24 12.34 -6.65
N GLN A 251 1.70 11.36 -7.39
CA GLN A 251 1.77 11.36 -8.85
C GLN A 251 0.88 12.46 -9.48
N PRO A 252 1.33 13.12 -10.56
CA PRO A 252 0.56 14.19 -11.21
C PRO A 252 -0.69 13.69 -11.95
N ASN A 253 -0.69 12.41 -12.32
CA ASN A 253 -1.78 11.79 -13.07
C ASN A 253 -2.58 10.83 -12.17
N THR A 254 -3.86 10.66 -12.49
CA THR A 254 -4.70 9.59 -11.94
C THR A 254 -4.25 8.24 -12.48
N TRP A 255 -4.74 7.15 -11.87
CA TRP A 255 -4.44 5.79 -12.32
C TRP A 255 -4.89 5.50 -13.77
N TYR A 256 -5.88 6.25 -14.28
CA TYR A 256 -6.38 6.17 -15.66
C TYR A 256 -5.79 7.25 -16.59
N GLY A 257 -4.69 7.89 -16.18
CA GLY A 257 -3.85 8.74 -17.02
C GLY A 257 -4.27 10.21 -17.16
N GLN A 258 -5.30 10.67 -16.44
CA GLN A 258 -5.71 12.08 -16.47
C GLN A 258 -4.92 12.94 -15.48
N VAL A 259 -4.62 14.20 -15.83
CA VAL A 259 -3.97 15.14 -14.92
C VAL A 259 -4.88 15.42 -13.73
N LYS A 260 -4.36 15.32 -12.51
CA LYS A 260 -5.12 15.51 -11.28
C LYS A 260 -5.56 16.96 -11.09
N ASN A 261 -6.85 17.15 -10.82
CA ASN A 261 -7.36 18.41 -10.30
C ASN A 261 -7.19 18.49 -8.77
N LYS A 262 -7.56 19.63 -8.18
CA LYS A 262 -7.46 19.86 -6.73
C LYS A 262 -8.19 18.80 -5.89
N GLN A 263 -9.36 18.34 -6.33
CA GLN A 263 -10.14 17.31 -5.62
C GLN A 263 -9.47 15.94 -5.71
N ASP A 264 -8.86 15.59 -6.85
CA ASP A 264 -8.12 14.34 -7.01
C ASP A 264 -6.89 14.31 -6.11
N TRP A 265 -6.14 15.42 -6.04
CA TRP A 265 -5.04 15.59 -5.09
C TRP A 265 -5.51 15.43 -3.65
N LEU A 266 -6.58 16.12 -3.27
CA LEU A 266 -7.13 16.06 -1.92
C LEU A 266 -7.54 14.63 -1.54
N ARG A 267 -8.28 13.95 -2.42
CA ARG A 267 -8.72 12.56 -2.21
C ARG A 267 -7.55 11.60 -2.12
N GLY A 268 -6.54 11.76 -2.98
CA GLY A 268 -5.32 10.95 -2.95
C GLY A 268 -4.57 11.09 -1.62
N TYR A 269 -4.30 12.32 -1.18
CA TYR A 269 -3.64 12.55 0.10
C TYR A 269 -4.48 12.09 1.30
N GLN A 270 -5.80 12.31 1.30
CA GLN A 270 -6.68 11.81 2.36
C GLN A 270 -6.64 10.28 2.45
N ARG A 271 -6.65 9.58 1.31
CA ARG A 271 -6.51 8.11 1.25
C ARG A 271 -5.16 7.63 1.76
N ALA A 272 -4.06 8.29 1.38
CA ALA A 272 -2.72 7.96 1.84
C ALA A 272 -2.54 8.16 3.35
N VAL A 273 -3.11 9.24 3.90
CA VAL A 273 -3.18 9.49 5.34
C VAL A 273 -3.95 8.36 6.02
N GLN A 274 -5.11 7.98 5.48
CA GLN A 274 -5.94 6.92 6.04
C GLN A 274 -5.23 5.57 6.03
N ALA A 275 -4.60 5.18 4.92
CA ALA A 275 -3.82 3.95 4.80
C ALA A 275 -2.76 3.85 5.91
N ASN A 276 -1.95 4.91 6.05
CA ASN A 276 -0.89 4.95 7.06
C ASN A 276 -1.44 4.91 8.49
N ARG A 277 -2.55 5.61 8.79
CA ARG A 277 -3.17 5.60 10.12
C ARG A 277 -3.76 4.24 10.47
N GLN A 278 -4.49 3.62 9.55
CA GLN A 278 -5.11 2.32 9.77
C GLN A 278 -4.05 1.25 9.99
N LEU A 279 -3.00 1.24 9.16
CA LEU A 279 -1.87 0.34 9.34
C LEU A 279 -1.15 0.59 10.67
N ALA A 280 -0.86 1.84 11.02
CA ALA A 280 -0.24 2.17 12.30
C ALA A 280 -1.04 1.66 13.50
N THR A 281 -2.37 1.82 13.50
CA THR A 281 -3.24 1.29 14.54
C THR A 281 -3.20 -0.24 14.59
N ALA A 282 -3.27 -0.91 13.44
CA ALA A 282 -3.22 -2.38 13.38
C ALA A 282 -1.89 -2.93 13.93
N LEU A 283 -0.78 -2.29 13.59
CA LEU A 283 0.56 -2.63 14.10
C LEU A 283 0.67 -2.36 15.61
N GLN A 284 0.17 -1.21 16.08
CA GLN A 284 0.19 -0.86 17.49
C GLN A 284 -0.60 -1.85 18.34
N ASN A 285 -1.77 -2.29 17.87
CA ASN A 285 -2.60 -3.28 18.56
C ASN A 285 -1.91 -4.65 18.71
N GLN A 286 -0.89 -4.94 17.89
CA GLN A 286 -0.08 -6.16 17.96
C GLN A 286 1.28 -5.94 18.66
N GLY A 287 1.51 -4.78 19.27
CA GLY A 287 2.75 -4.45 19.97
C GLY A 287 3.93 -4.07 19.07
N LEU A 288 3.71 -3.91 17.76
CA LEU A 288 4.72 -3.51 16.77
C LEU A 288 4.93 -1.99 16.78
N ASN A 289 5.34 -1.46 17.93
CA ASN A 289 5.31 -0.03 18.24
C ASN A 289 6.24 0.82 17.36
N GLU A 290 7.42 0.31 16.98
CA GLU A 290 8.37 1.06 16.15
C GLU A 290 7.82 1.25 14.73
N ASP A 291 7.31 0.19 14.11
CA ASP A 291 6.68 0.25 12.80
C ASP A 291 5.40 1.10 12.83
N ALA A 292 4.55 0.90 13.85
CA ALA A 292 3.36 1.70 14.06
C ALA A 292 3.68 3.21 14.13
N ALA A 293 4.67 3.60 14.94
CA ALA A 293 5.09 4.98 15.08
C ALA A 293 5.62 5.56 13.76
N ARG A 294 6.34 4.76 12.97
CA ARG A 294 6.86 5.16 11.66
C ARG A 294 5.75 5.44 10.65
N PHE A 295 4.75 4.57 10.53
CA PHE A 295 3.60 4.81 9.65
C PHE A 295 2.70 5.95 10.17
N ALA A 296 2.54 6.10 11.49
CA ALA A 296 1.84 7.25 12.07
C ALA A 296 2.54 8.58 11.73
N TYR A 297 3.88 8.61 11.79
CA TYR A 297 4.67 9.77 11.38
C TYR A 297 4.50 10.10 9.89
N ARG A 298 4.52 9.08 9.01
CA ARG A 298 4.23 9.27 7.58
C ARG A 298 2.83 9.86 7.35
N ALA A 299 1.82 9.38 8.07
CA ALA A 299 0.47 9.94 8.01
C ALA A 299 0.42 11.43 8.37
N GLN A 300 1.16 11.87 9.39
CA GLN A 300 1.21 13.28 9.80
C GLN A 300 1.89 14.16 8.75
N ASN A 301 2.96 13.66 8.11
CA ASN A 301 3.59 14.36 7.00
C ASN A 301 2.64 14.53 5.81
N LEU A 302 1.90 13.48 5.44
CA LEU A 302 0.92 13.51 4.36
C LEU A 302 -0.28 14.42 4.69
N GLN A 303 -0.71 14.46 5.94
CA GLN A 303 -1.80 15.33 6.42
C GLN A 303 -1.49 16.81 6.20
N ARG A 304 -0.21 17.20 6.19
CA ARG A 304 0.21 18.57 5.89
C ARG A 304 -0.22 19.01 4.49
N ALA A 305 -0.09 18.13 3.49
CA ALA A 305 -0.55 18.39 2.13
C ALA A 305 -2.07 18.57 2.08
N VAL A 306 -2.82 17.79 2.86
CA VAL A 306 -4.28 17.95 3.02
C VAL A 306 -4.63 19.33 3.55
N PHE A 307 -3.97 19.80 4.62
CA PHE A 307 -4.22 21.14 5.17
C PHE A 307 -3.93 22.26 4.18
N PHE A 308 -2.86 22.11 3.38
CA PHE A 308 -2.52 23.05 2.33
C PHE A 308 -3.63 23.11 1.26
N LEU A 309 -4.07 21.95 0.75
CA LEU A 309 -5.12 21.86 -0.25
C LEU A 309 -6.47 22.39 0.27
N GLU A 310 -6.79 22.13 1.54
CA GLU A 310 -8.02 22.62 2.20
C GLU A 310 -7.95 24.11 2.59
N ARG A 311 -6.82 24.80 2.37
CA ARG A 311 -6.58 26.19 2.81
C ARG A 311 -6.76 26.39 4.31
N LYS A 312 -6.18 25.48 5.12
CA LYS A 312 -6.15 25.53 6.59
C LYS A 312 -4.77 26.00 7.10
N PRO A 313 -4.44 27.31 7.05
CA PRO A 313 -3.10 27.82 7.33
C PRO A 313 -2.67 27.58 8.78
N ALA A 314 -3.57 27.71 9.76
CA ALA A 314 -3.25 27.46 11.16
C ALA A 314 -2.83 26.01 11.40
N SER A 315 -3.60 25.03 10.88
CA SER A 315 -3.27 23.60 10.98
C SER A 315 -1.99 23.24 10.24
N TYR A 316 -1.74 23.88 9.09
CA TYR A 316 -0.51 23.69 8.32
C TYR A 316 0.72 24.20 9.08
N LEU A 317 0.68 25.43 9.60
CA LEU A 317 1.78 26.03 10.37
C LEU A 317 2.03 25.26 11.66
N PHE A 318 0.97 24.83 12.34
CA PHE A 318 1.09 24.00 13.54
C PHE A 318 1.69 22.62 13.23
N SER A 319 1.33 22.00 12.10
CA SER A 319 1.96 20.75 11.65
C SER A 319 3.47 20.93 11.38
N LEU A 320 3.87 22.04 10.75
CA LEU A 320 5.28 22.37 10.54
C LEU A 320 6.02 22.56 11.87
N PHE A 321 5.40 23.29 12.79
CA PHE A 321 5.94 23.51 14.13
C PHE A 321 6.21 22.18 14.85
N LEU A 322 5.24 21.25 14.86
CA LEU A 322 5.39 19.95 15.51
C LEU A 322 6.44 19.03 14.85
N ASP A 323 6.57 19.07 13.52
CA ASP A 323 7.57 18.27 12.81
C ASP A 323 8.99 18.81 13.04
N LEU A 324 9.15 20.13 13.04
CA LEU A 324 10.41 20.79 13.34
C LEU A 324 10.87 20.45 14.76
N LEU A 325 9.98 20.62 15.73
CA LEU A 325 10.31 20.51 17.15
C LEU A 325 10.48 19.05 17.58
N ALA A 326 9.53 18.18 17.25
CA ALA A 326 9.48 16.82 17.80
C ALA A 326 9.57 15.73 16.74
N GLY A 327 9.56 16.08 15.44
CA GLY A 327 9.26 15.11 14.38
C GLY A 327 7.93 14.40 14.69
N HIS A 328 6.95 15.14 15.19
CA HIS A 328 5.70 14.63 15.74
C HIS A 328 5.84 13.54 16.83
N GLY A 329 6.96 13.56 17.56
CA GLY A 329 7.30 12.62 18.63
C GLY A 329 8.03 11.36 18.18
N TYR A 330 8.14 11.12 16.87
CA TYR A 330 8.90 10.00 16.32
C TYR A 330 10.42 10.23 16.42
N LYS A 331 10.89 11.48 16.25
CA LYS A 331 12.31 11.85 16.30
C LYS A 331 12.60 12.77 17.50
N PRO A 332 12.56 12.28 18.75
CA PRO A 332 12.68 13.11 19.96
C PRO A 332 14.04 13.80 20.07
N TRP A 333 15.09 13.26 19.42
CA TRP A 333 16.38 13.92 19.32
C TRP A 333 16.27 15.34 18.72
N ARG A 334 15.32 15.57 17.79
CA ARG A 334 15.07 16.90 17.21
C ARG A 334 14.70 17.93 18.26
N SER A 335 14.01 17.52 19.33
CA SER A 335 13.64 18.40 20.41
C SER A 335 14.86 18.85 21.20
N PHE A 336 15.83 17.95 21.45
CA PHE A 336 17.11 18.32 22.07
C PHE A 336 17.94 19.28 21.19
N VAL A 337 17.91 19.09 19.87
CA VAL A 337 18.59 20.02 18.95
C VAL A 337 17.92 21.37 18.90
N ALA A 338 16.58 21.40 18.78
CA ALA A 338 15.81 22.63 18.78
C ALA A 338 16.07 23.41 20.07
N TYR A 339 16.10 22.72 21.21
CA TYR A 339 16.46 23.26 22.50
C TYR A 339 17.85 23.90 22.50
N LEU A 340 18.89 23.17 22.05
CA LEU A 340 20.26 23.69 21.99
C LEU A 340 20.40 24.85 21.00
N MET A 341 19.75 24.77 19.84
CA MET A 341 19.78 25.83 18.82
C MET A 341 19.16 27.12 19.36
N VAL A 342 18.02 27.05 20.05
CA VAL A 342 17.39 28.24 20.65
C VAL A 342 18.34 28.88 21.66
N ILE A 343 18.91 28.10 22.58
CA ILE A 343 19.87 28.64 23.57
C ILE A 343 21.06 29.31 22.87
N ILE A 344 21.65 28.69 21.85
CA ILE A 344 22.79 29.28 21.14
C ILE A 344 22.40 30.56 20.39
N THR A 345 21.23 30.58 19.75
CA THR A 345 20.74 31.76 19.01
C THR A 345 20.50 32.94 19.96
N PHE A 346 19.83 32.71 21.09
CA PHE A 346 19.59 33.77 22.07
C PHE A 346 20.86 34.19 22.79
N ALA A 347 21.76 33.27 23.15
CA ALA A 347 23.10 33.60 23.66
C ALA A 347 23.86 34.53 22.71
N THR A 348 23.81 34.26 21.41
CA THR A 348 24.40 35.15 20.39
C THR A 348 23.71 36.52 20.38
N GLY A 349 22.38 36.54 20.48
CA GLY A 349 21.59 37.78 20.60
C GLY A 349 22.00 38.63 21.81
N TYR A 350 22.10 38.02 23.00
CA TYR A 350 22.55 38.71 24.21
C TYR A 350 23.98 39.23 24.08
N TYR A 351 24.88 38.45 23.47
CA TYR A 351 26.23 38.90 23.22
C TYR A 351 26.24 40.14 22.33
N VAL A 352 25.54 40.13 21.19
CA VAL A 352 25.53 41.25 20.24
C VAL A 352 24.82 42.47 20.81
N ILE A 353 23.62 42.32 21.37
CA ILE A 353 22.81 43.43 21.91
C ILE A 353 23.46 43.99 23.17
N GLY A 354 24.00 43.13 24.04
CA GLY A 354 24.73 43.54 25.23
C GLY A 354 25.95 44.40 24.87
N HIS A 355 26.67 44.11 23.79
CA HIS A 355 27.77 44.98 23.34
C HIS A 355 27.30 46.27 22.64
N ALA A 356 26.10 46.29 22.08
CA ALA A 356 25.59 47.44 21.32
C ALA A 356 24.85 48.45 22.20
N VAL A 357 24.04 47.99 23.16
CA VAL A 357 23.04 48.84 23.85
C VAL A 357 22.87 48.53 25.33
N GLY A 358 23.59 47.54 25.88
CA GLY A 358 23.43 47.09 27.27
C GLY A 358 24.76 46.78 27.97
N PRO A 359 24.75 46.00 29.06
CA PRO A 359 25.97 45.50 29.68
C PRO A 359 26.61 44.43 28.80
N ALA A 360 27.86 44.65 28.39
CA ALA A 360 28.62 43.68 27.61
C ALA A 360 28.80 42.37 28.41
N MET A 361 28.32 41.26 27.83
CA MET A 361 28.46 39.93 28.41
C MET A 361 29.54 39.15 27.67
N SER A 362 30.35 38.37 28.38
CA SER A 362 31.26 37.42 27.72
C SER A 362 30.47 36.33 26.99
N PRO A 363 31.04 35.65 25.98
CA PRO A 363 30.33 34.56 25.29
C PRO A 363 29.78 33.48 26.23
N LEU A 364 30.56 33.11 27.26
CA LEU A 364 30.13 32.17 28.29
C LEU A 364 29.02 32.76 29.17
N GLY A 365 29.12 34.05 29.52
CA GLY A 365 28.10 34.76 30.28
C GLY A 365 26.76 34.83 29.53
N SER A 366 26.78 35.13 28.24
CA SER A 366 25.59 35.16 27.38
C SER A 366 24.95 33.78 27.24
N PHE A 367 25.75 32.72 27.16
CA PHE A 367 25.26 31.34 27.12
C PHE A 367 24.58 30.93 28.44
N VAL A 368 25.21 31.20 29.58
CA VAL A 368 24.62 30.92 30.90
C VAL A 368 23.33 31.73 31.09
N PHE A 369 23.34 33.02 30.69
CA PHE A 369 22.17 33.87 30.76
C PHE A 369 21.01 33.31 29.94
N SER A 370 21.25 32.94 28.68
CA SER A 370 20.27 32.28 27.82
C SER A 370 19.73 31.00 28.43
N MET A 371 20.59 30.11 28.95
CA MET A 371 20.14 28.89 29.62
C MET A 371 19.22 29.15 30.82
N THR A 372 19.50 30.19 31.62
CA THR A 372 18.64 30.57 32.75
C THR A 372 17.33 31.23 32.32
N SER A 373 17.40 32.12 31.33
CA SER A 373 16.26 32.84 30.75
C SER A 373 15.28 31.89 30.06
N PHE A 374 15.80 30.92 29.31
CA PHE A 374 15.02 29.87 28.64
C PHE A 374 14.03 29.15 29.57
N HIS A 375 14.43 28.86 30.82
CA HIS A 375 13.57 28.19 31.81
C HIS A 375 12.71 29.17 32.63
N GLY A 376 12.60 30.42 32.20
CA GLY A 376 11.93 31.49 32.95
C GLY A 376 12.61 31.84 34.28
N ARG A 377 13.87 31.42 34.48
CA ARG A 377 14.67 31.69 35.70
C ARG A 377 15.63 32.86 35.56
N GLY A 378 15.68 33.50 34.39
CA GLY A 378 16.36 34.77 34.17
C GLY A 378 15.64 35.93 34.86
N PHE A 379 15.47 35.87 36.19
CA PHE A 379 14.99 37.00 36.97
C PHE A 379 16.14 37.97 37.19
N PHE A 380 15.97 39.18 36.66
CA PHE A 380 16.96 40.25 36.66
C PHE A 380 17.34 40.64 38.10
N PRO A 381 18.63 40.60 38.48
CA PRO A 381 19.07 41.19 39.74
C PRO A 381 19.03 42.73 39.62
N GLY A 382 17.83 43.30 39.81
CA GLY A 382 17.59 44.73 40.04
C GLY A 382 17.68 45.65 38.82
N GLY A 383 16.56 46.30 38.47
CA GLY A 383 16.57 47.63 37.85
C GLY A 383 16.40 47.73 36.32
N ILE A 384 16.07 46.65 35.62
CA ILE A 384 15.86 46.72 34.17
C ILE A 384 14.42 47.11 33.83
N GLY A 385 14.24 48.20 33.08
CA GLY A 385 12.93 48.69 32.64
C GLY A 385 12.26 47.75 31.62
N LEU A 386 10.92 47.81 31.54
CA LEU A 386 10.14 47.04 30.56
C LEU A 386 10.45 47.42 29.10
N ASP A 387 11.06 48.59 28.89
CA ASP A 387 11.49 49.09 27.60
C ASP A 387 12.93 48.68 27.22
N ASP A 388 13.66 47.95 28.06
CA ASP A 388 15.01 47.45 27.72
C ASP A 388 14.93 46.33 26.66
N PRO A 389 15.61 46.48 25.51
CA PRO A 389 15.75 45.42 24.51
C PRO A 389 16.18 44.05 25.07
N LEU A 390 17.05 44.00 26.09
CA LEU A 390 17.49 42.74 26.71
C LEU A 390 16.37 42.08 27.53
N THR A 391 15.54 42.87 28.21
CA THR A 391 14.35 42.37 28.93
C THR A 391 13.33 41.80 27.96
N ALA A 392 13.06 42.51 26.87
CA ALA A 392 12.15 42.04 25.83
C ALA A 392 12.65 40.73 25.20
N LEU A 393 13.96 40.63 24.95
CA LEU A 393 14.58 39.42 24.40
C LEU A 393 14.50 38.23 25.38
N ALA A 394 14.73 38.46 26.67
CA ALA A 394 14.60 37.43 27.70
C ALA A 394 13.16 36.97 27.92
N ALA A 395 12.20 37.89 27.90
CA ALA A 395 10.78 37.54 27.95
C ALA A 395 10.36 36.69 26.74
N LEU A 396 10.84 37.04 25.54
CA LEU A 396 10.61 36.25 24.33
C LEU A 396 11.25 34.86 24.43
N GLU A 397 12.50 34.78 24.89
CA GLU A 397 13.20 33.51 25.07
C GLU A 397 12.49 32.60 26.06
N ALA A 398 12.09 33.12 27.22
CA ALA A 398 11.38 32.36 28.24
C ALA A 398 10.05 31.80 27.70
N PHE A 399 9.32 32.58 26.89
CA PHE A 399 8.11 32.11 26.23
C PHE A 399 8.39 30.97 25.23
N VAL A 400 9.42 31.12 24.40
CA VAL A 400 9.86 30.07 23.46
C VAL A 400 10.33 28.82 24.20
N GLY A 401 11.06 28.99 25.29
CA GLY A 401 11.58 27.91 26.13
C GLY A 401 10.47 27.11 26.78
N LEU A 402 9.47 27.79 27.37
CA LEU A 402 8.28 27.14 27.93
C LEU A 402 7.52 26.32 26.87
N LEU A 403 7.34 26.84 25.66
CA LEU A 403 6.68 26.13 24.57
C LEU A 403 7.46 24.84 24.18
N LEU A 404 8.79 24.93 24.13
CA LEU A 404 9.68 23.81 23.84
C LEU A 404 9.65 22.75 24.95
N GLU A 405 9.71 23.17 26.21
CA GLU A 405 9.63 22.28 27.38
C GLU A 405 8.30 21.53 27.44
N VAL A 406 7.17 22.23 27.27
CA VAL A 406 5.85 21.60 27.23
C VAL A 406 5.77 20.57 26.10
N THR A 407 6.29 20.89 24.92
CA THR A 407 6.28 19.97 23.78
C THR A 407 7.18 18.76 24.01
N LEU A 408 8.37 18.96 24.61
CA LEU A 408 9.30 17.89 24.97
C LEU A 408 8.69 16.96 26.03
N ILE A 409 8.12 17.52 27.10
CA ILE A 409 7.44 16.77 28.16
C ILE A 409 6.29 15.98 27.57
N ALA A 410 5.41 16.61 26.78
CA ALA A 410 4.29 15.92 26.15
C ALA A 410 4.77 14.77 25.24
N THR A 411 5.81 15.01 24.45
CA THR A 411 6.40 14.01 23.55
C THR A 411 7.02 12.83 24.29
N LEU A 412 7.84 13.09 25.31
CA LEU A 412 8.47 12.05 26.13
C LEU A 412 7.43 11.29 26.95
N THR A 413 6.44 11.98 27.50
CA THR A 413 5.34 11.37 28.27
C THR A 413 4.53 10.43 27.39
N GLN A 414 4.13 10.89 26.19
CA GLN A 414 3.41 10.03 25.23
C GLN A 414 4.23 8.79 24.85
N ARG A 415 5.54 8.91 24.72
CA ARG A 415 6.42 7.80 24.35
C ARG A 415 6.69 6.82 25.49
N LEU A 416 6.84 7.30 26.72
CA LEU A 416 7.17 6.47 27.88
C LEU A 416 5.93 5.80 28.51
N PHE A 417 4.75 6.41 28.38
CA PHE A 417 3.54 5.97 29.09
C PHE A 417 2.42 5.43 28.21
N ARG A 418 2.52 5.46 26.87
CA ARG A 418 1.69 4.58 26.02
C ARG A 418 2.29 3.17 26.05
N LYS A 419 1.93 2.42 27.10
CA LYS A 419 1.91 0.96 27.07
C LYS A 419 0.56 0.50 26.55
#